data_AF-A0A6I4IDW9-F1
#
_entry.id   AF-A0A6I4IDW9-F1
#
_cell.length_a   1.000
_cell.length_b   1.000
_cell.length_c   1.000
_cell.angle_alpha   90.00
_cell.angle_beta   90.00
_cell.angle_gamma   90.00
#
_symmetry.space_group_name_H-M   'P 1'
#
loop_
_entity.id
_entity.type
_entity.pdbx_description
1 polymer ?
#
loop_
_entity_poly.entity_id
_entity_poly.type
_entity_poly.pdbx_seq_one_letter_code
_entity_poly.pdbx_strand_id
1 'polypeptide(L)'
;MRDKFFYIDYDFEDNERHEKFEIFFQKLKEVKEEYYNAETEISYNDIDWTIYLDENARKWFTKIELTPNSEQRKIYNALWNLTKPEIRHKHPIFNTADNWDFNSVIEVIFQGDYELIKLEKLKDKGTLFFDPGGFPFGGTEALVQLIESFGNKVTYDHWHEGPHIRPEIGWDFEIAKKLVEEGKGVEISKSNRALQIIEKKWWEFWK
;
A
#
# COMPACT_ATOMS: atom_id res chain seq x y z
N MET A 1 9.49 19.65 -14.31
CA MET A 1 9.62 18.51 -13.37
C MET A 1 8.79 17.34 -13.83
N ARG A 2 7.47 17.52 -14.01
CA ARG A 2 6.56 16.49 -14.53
C ARG A 2 6.94 15.95 -15.92
N ASP A 3 7.59 16.75 -16.76
CA ASP A 3 8.07 16.29 -18.08
C ASP A 3 9.33 15.42 -18.02
N LYS A 4 9.96 15.29 -16.84
CA LYS A 4 11.23 14.59 -16.66
C LYS A 4 11.11 13.36 -15.75
N PHE A 5 10.29 13.44 -14.71
CA PHE A 5 10.23 12.44 -13.66
C PHE A 5 8.82 11.87 -13.52
N PHE A 6 8.73 10.63 -13.07
CA PHE A 6 7.46 10.05 -12.65
C PHE A 6 6.97 10.73 -11.38
N TYR A 7 5.66 10.73 -11.18
CA TYR A 7 5.07 11.40 -10.04
C TYR A 7 3.76 10.77 -9.54
N ILE A 8 3.47 11.02 -8.26
CA ILE A 8 2.19 10.70 -7.61
C ILE A 8 1.61 12.01 -7.07
N ASP A 9 0.42 12.37 -7.52
CA ASP A 9 -0.33 13.49 -6.98
C ASP A 9 -1.27 13.03 -5.86
N TYR A 10 -1.40 13.86 -4.84
CA TYR A 10 -2.30 13.62 -3.73
C TYR A 10 -2.85 14.93 -3.15
N ASP A 11 -4.05 14.85 -2.60
CA ASP A 11 -4.64 15.91 -1.79
C ASP A 11 -4.38 15.63 -0.30
N PHE A 12 -4.27 16.67 0.51
CA PHE A 12 -4.17 16.55 1.97
C PHE A 12 -4.92 17.66 2.68
N GLU A 13 -5.50 17.34 3.83
CA GLU A 13 -6.30 18.28 4.63
C GLU A 13 -5.58 18.72 5.91
N ASP A 14 -4.71 17.87 6.44
CA ASP A 14 -3.98 18.09 7.69
C ASP A 14 -2.53 18.51 7.40
N ASN A 15 -2.26 19.81 7.56
CA ASN A 15 -0.92 20.36 7.32
C ASN A 15 0.14 19.80 8.28
N GLU A 16 -0.21 19.53 9.54
CA GLU A 16 0.76 19.02 10.52
C GLU A 16 1.17 17.59 10.18
N ARG A 17 0.20 16.75 9.77
CA ARG A 17 0.49 15.39 9.32
C ARG A 17 1.23 15.37 7.98
N HIS A 18 0.91 16.31 7.09
CA HIS A 18 1.65 16.48 5.84
C HIS A 18 3.12 16.86 6.09
N GLU A 19 3.40 17.77 7.02
CA GLU A 19 4.77 18.11 7.41
C GLU A 19 5.53 16.90 7.98
N LYS A 20 4.87 16.04 8.76
CA LYS A 20 5.48 14.77 9.23
C LYS A 20 5.81 13.83 8.08
N PHE A 21 4.92 13.74 7.08
CA PHE A 21 5.18 12.99 5.86
C PHE A 21 6.39 13.56 5.10
N GLU A 22 6.51 14.88 4.98
CA GLU A 22 7.67 15.52 4.34
C GLU A 22 8.98 15.20 5.05
N ILE A 23 9.00 15.24 6.39
CA ILE A 23 10.16 14.87 7.20
C ILE A 23 10.53 13.41 6.95
N PHE A 24 9.55 12.50 6.92
CA PHE A 24 9.82 11.08 6.66
C PHE A 24 10.35 10.87 5.24
N PHE A 25 9.71 11.43 4.23
CA PHE A 25 10.16 11.34 2.84
C PHE A 25 11.60 11.84 2.69
N GLN A 26 11.94 12.98 3.32
CA GLN A 26 13.28 13.54 3.23
C GLN A 26 14.32 12.59 3.83
N LYS A 27 13.99 11.91 4.95
CA LYS A 27 14.89 10.91 5.52
C LYS A 27 15.00 9.66 4.65
N LEU A 28 13.91 9.17 4.08
CA LEU A 28 13.94 8.03 3.14
C LEU A 28 14.83 8.33 1.94
N LYS A 29 14.68 9.53 1.35
CA LYS A 29 15.50 9.98 0.24
C LYS A 29 16.99 9.99 0.59
N GLU A 30 17.35 10.65 1.70
CA GLU A 30 18.73 10.74 2.19
C GLU A 30 19.37 9.35 2.34
N VAL A 31 18.70 8.45 3.04
CA VAL A 31 19.24 7.11 3.32
C VAL A 31 19.25 6.23 2.06
N LYS A 32 18.26 6.37 1.15
CA LYS A 32 18.25 5.62 -0.12
C LYS A 32 19.36 6.08 -1.06
N GLU A 33 19.65 7.39 -1.11
CA GLU A 33 20.80 7.93 -1.85
C GLU A 33 22.12 7.39 -1.28
N GLU A 34 22.27 7.33 0.05
CA GLU A 34 23.45 6.73 0.69
C GLU A 34 23.58 5.22 0.40
N TYR A 35 22.45 4.49 0.41
CA TYR A 35 22.39 3.05 0.17
C TYR A 35 22.90 2.66 -1.22
N TYR A 36 22.58 3.43 -2.27
CA TYR A 36 23.04 3.13 -3.64
C TYR A 36 24.47 3.57 -3.94
N ASN A 37 25.00 4.54 -3.20
CA ASN A 37 26.35 5.06 -3.45
C ASN A 37 27.47 4.15 -2.94
N ALA A 38 27.15 2.95 -2.42
CA ALA A 38 28.06 1.82 -2.13
C ALA A 38 29.30 2.10 -1.26
N GLU A 39 29.40 3.28 -0.63
CA GLU A 39 30.51 3.70 0.24
C GLU A 39 30.12 3.75 1.73
N THR A 40 28.91 3.31 2.12
CA THR A 40 28.37 3.49 3.47
C THR A 40 28.11 2.18 4.23
N GLU A 41 28.36 2.21 5.55
CA GLU A 41 28.08 1.12 6.50
C GLU A 41 26.62 1.09 7.00
N ILE A 42 25.81 2.12 6.70
CA ILE A 42 24.46 2.26 7.25
C ILE A 42 23.48 1.40 6.45
N SER A 43 23.03 0.31 7.05
CA SER A 43 21.91 -0.47 6.54
C SER A 43 20.61 0.27 6.87
N TYR A 44 19.69 0.38 5.92
CA TYR A 44 18.33 0.88 6.21
C TYR A 44 17.63 0.05 7.30
N ASN A 45 18.10 -1.18 7.57
CA ASN A 45 17.60 -2.03 8.65
C ASN A 45 18.05 -1.57 10.06
N ASP A 46 19.07 -0.71 10.16
CA ASP A 46 19.58 -0.23 11.44
C ASP A 46 18.85 1.03 11.93
N ILE A 47 17.95 1.59 11.10
CA ILE A 47 17.15 2.77 11.43
C ILE A 47 15.80 2.31 11.98
N ASP A 48 15.43 2.80 13.16
CA ASP A 48 14.05 2.70 13.65
C ASP A 48 13.15 3.66 12.87
N TRP A 49 12.61 3.20 11.75
CA TRP A 49 11.71 3.97 10.90
C TRP A 49 10.39 4.33 11.60
N THR A 50 10.03 3.63 12.67
CA THR A 50 8.75 3.85 13.33
C THR A 50 8.71 5.24 13.98
N ILE A 51 9.86 5.83 14.35
CA ILE A 51 9.92 7.17 14.94
C ILE A 51 9.36 8.27 14.03
N TYR A 52 9.32 8.03 12.71
CA TYR A 52 8.77 8.94 11.72
C TYR A 52 7.26 8.80 11.54
N LEU A 53 6.64 7.77 12.14
CA LEU A 53 5.20 7.56 12.10
C LEU A 53 4.49 8.28 13.25
N ASP A 54 3.48 9.07 12.90
CA ASP A 54 2.47 9.50 13.87
C ASP A 54 1.51 8.37 14.27
N GLU A 55 0.68 8.62 15.27
CA GLU A 55 -0.24 7.61 15.80
C GLU A 55 -1.20 7.05 14.73
N ASN A 56 -1.67 7.90 13.82
CA ASN A 56 -2.62 7.49 12.78
C ASN A 56 -1.92 6.70 11.66
N ALA A 57 -0.68 7.04 11.31
CA ALA A 57 0.13 6.28 10.38
C ALA A 57 0.52 4.91 10.98
N ARG A 58 0.79 4.83 12.29
CA ARG A 58 0.96 3.53 12.98
C ARG A 58 -0.31 2.68 12.94
N LYS A 59 -1.48 3.30 13.13
CA LYS A 59 -2.78 2.60 13.00
C LYS A 59 -3.06 2.12 11.58
N TRP A 60 -2.61 2.86 10.56
CA TRP A 60 -2.74 2.45 9.17
C TRP A 60 -2.13 1.06 8.93
N PHE A 61 -0.89 0.87 9.36
CA PHE A 61 -0.15 -0.40 9.20
C PHE A 61 -0.53 -1.50 10.20
N THR A 62 -1.47 -1.22 11.12
CA THR A 62 -1.96 -2.21 12.10
C THR A 62 -3.48 -2.40 12.03
N LYS A 63 -4.14 -1.90 10.97
CA LYS A 63 -5.59 -1.92 10.80
C LYS A 63 -6.18 -3.33 10.75
N ILE A 64 -5.47 -4.29 10.13
CA ILE A 64 -5.89 -5.68 10.04
C ILE A 64 -4.88 -6.56 10.78
N GLU A 65 -5.27 -7.07 11.94
CA GLU A 65 -4.38 -7.84 12.80
C GLU A 65 -4.29 -9.30 12.37
N LEU A 66 -3.67 -9.58 11.21
CA LEU A 66 -3.41 -10.94 10.73
C LEU A 66 -2.07 -11.51 11.24
N THR A 67 -1.62 -11.05 12.41
CA THR A 67 -0.42 -11.56 13.09
C THR A 67 -0.57 -13.06 13.41
N PRO A 68 0.55 -13.80 13.51
CA PRO A 68 0.49 -15.20 13.92
C PRO A 68 -0.27 -15.37 15.23
N ASN A 69 -1.24 -16.29 15.24
CA ASN A 69 -2.09 -16.64 16.40
C ASN A 69 -3.19 -15.66 16.81
N SER A 70 -3.35 -14.50 16.16
CA SER A 70 -4.47 -13.60 16.43
C SER A 70 -5.82 -14.27 16.17
N GLU A 71 -6.87 -13.78 16.84
CA GLU A 71 -8.24 -14.26 16.57
C GLU A 71 -8.63 -13.99 15.11
N GLN A 72 -8.31 -12.79 14.58
CA GLN A 72 -8.57 -12.46 13.18
C GLN A 72 -7.87 -13.44 12.23
N ARG A 73 -6.62 -13.82 12.49
CA ARG A 73 -5.90 -14.79 11.64
C ARG A 73 -6.51 -16.17 11.69
N LYS A 74 -6.98 -16.62 12.87
CA LYS A 74 -7.70 -17.90 13.01
C LYS A 74 -9.00 -17.89 12.22
N ILE A 75 -9.80 -16.83 12.35
CA ILE A 75 -11.06 -16.65 11.62
C ILE A 75 -10.81 -16.55 10.11
N TYR A 76 -9.81 -15.78 9.67
CA TYR A 76 -9.43 -15.69 8.25
C TYR A 76 -9.09 -17.06 7.68
N ASN A 77 -8.21 -17.82 8.35
CA ASN A 77 -7.80 -19.15 7.90
C ASN A 77 -9.00 -20.13 7.88
N ALA A 78 -9.87 -20.08 8.88
CA ALA A 78 -11.07 -20.92 8.93
C ALA A 78 -12.02 -20.59 7.76
N LEU A 79 -12.31 -19.31 7.54
CA LEU A 79 -13.16 -18.87 6.44
C LEU A 79 -12.56 -19.23 5.07
N TRP A 80 -11.24 -19.10 4.92
CA TRP A 80 -10.50 -19.48 3.70
C TRP A 80 -10.65 -20.98 3.39
N ASN A 81 -10.65 -21.81 4.42
CA ASN A 81 -10.82 -23.26 4.29
C ASN A 81 -12.28 -23.66 4.01
N LEU A 82 -13.24 -22.94 4.58
CA LEU A 82 -14.67 -23.16 4.33
C LEU A 82 -15.13 -22.67 2.95
N THR A 83 -14.40 -21.72 2.35
CA THR A 83 -14.75 -21.12 1.06
C THR A 83 -14.15 -21.90 -0.11
N LYS A 84 -14.94 -22.10 -1.16
CA LYS A 84 -14.50 -22.77 -2.39
C LYS A 84 -13.31 -22.05 -3.05
N PRO A 85 -12.32 -22.78 -3.60
CA PRO A 85 -11.16 -22.18 -4.28
C PRO A 85 -11.53 -21.13 -5.32
N GLU A 86 -12.53 -21.41 -6.17
CA GLU A 86 -12.95 -20.50 -7.25
C GLU A 86 -13.45 -19.14 -6.74
N ILE A 87 -13.90 -19.07 -5.48
CA ILE A 87 -14.45 -17.87 -4.84
C ILE A 87 -13.36 -17.16 -4.03
N ARG A 88 -12.61 -17.88 -3.19
CA ARG A 88 -11.69 -17.26 -2.23
C ARG A 88 -10.54 -16.45 -2.86
N HIS A 89 -10.16 -16.77 -4.10
CA HIS A 89 -9.14 -16.00 -4.83
C HIS A 89 -9.65 -14.68 -5.43
N LYS A 90 -10.97 -14.46 -5.46
CA LYS A 90 -11.59 -13.30 -6.13
C LYS A 90 -12.48 -12.48 -5.19
N HIS A 91 -12.93 -13.06 -4.09
CA HIS A 91 -13.87 -12.40 -3.19
C HIS A 91 -13.17 -11.33 -2.34
N PRO A 92 -13.66 -10.07 -2.32
CA PRO A 92 -13.04 -8.96 -1.59
C PRO A 92 -12.79 -9.24 -0.09
N ILE A 93 -13.60 -10.09 0.55
CA ILE A 93 -13.40 -10.49 1.95
C ILE A 93 -12.00 -11.06 2.23
N PHE A 94 -11.35 -11.70 1.25
CA PHE A 94 -10.00 -12.22 1.42
C PHE A 94 -8.91 -11.27 0.96
N ASN A 95 -9.29 -10.16 0.35
CA ASN A 95 -8.37 -9.14 -0.06
C ASN A 95 -7.98 -8.28 1.15
N THR A 96 -6.79 -8.54 1.66
CA THR A 96 -6.14 -7.74 2.70
C THR A 96 -5.01 -6.90 2.11
N ALA A 97 -5.05 -6.57 0.82
CA ALA A 97 -3.96 -5.88 0.11
C ALA A 97 -3.62 -4.49 0.66
N ASP A 98 -4.48 -3.88 1.48
CA ASP A 98 -4.15 -2.66 2.23
C ASP A 98 -3.60 -2.94 3.64
N ASN A 99 -3.19 -4.17 3.92
CA ASN A 99 -2.49 -4.58 5.13
C ASN A 99 -1.01 -4.84 4.85
N TRP A 100 -0.36 -3.93 4.12
CA TRP A 100 1.09 -3.97 4.02
C TRP A 100 1.66 -3.84 5.44
N ASP A 101 2.56 -4.76 5.80
CA ASP A 101 3.39 -4.55 6.97
C ASP A 101 4.28 -3.32 6.74
N PHE A 102 4.45 -2.50 7.76
CA PHE A 102 5.24 -1.28 7.64
C PHE A 102 6.67 -1.57 7.20
N ASN A 103 7.30 -2.64 7.71
CA ASN A 103 8.67 -2.98 7.32
C ASN A 103 8.73 -3.42 5.86
N SER A 104 7.71 -4.11 5.35
CA SER A 104 7.61 -4.45 3.93
C SER A 104 7.51 -3.21 3.04
N VAL A 105 6.81 -2.16 3.47
CA VAL A 105 6.77 -0.88 2.73
C VAL A 105 8.18 -0.29 2.64
N ILE A 106 8.90 -0.24 3.77
CA ILE A 106 10.27 0.28 3.80
C ILE A 106 11.21 -0.57 2.93
N GLU A 107 11.19 -1.88 3.09
CA GLU A 107 12.00 -2.82 2.32
C GLU A 107 11.79 -2.62 0.81
N VAL A 108 10.54 -2.57 0.36
CA VAL A 108 10.22 -2.37 -1.06
C VAL A 108 10.64 -0.99 -1.56
N ILE A 109 10.48 0.06 -0.74
CA ILE A 109 10.99 1.39 -1.11
C ILE A 109 12.50 1.36 -1.32
N PHE A 110 13.26 0.68 -0.47
CA PHE A 110 14.71 0.60 -0.60
C PHE A 110 15.17 -0.30 -1.75
N GLN A 111 14.50 -1.44 -1.96
CA GLN A 111 14.84 -2.39 -3.03
C GLN A 111 14.36 -1.95 -4.42
N GLY A 112 13.37 -1.08 -4.52
CA GLY A 112 12.85 -0.59 -5.81
C GLY A 112 13.90 0.19 -6.61
N ASP A 113 14.01 -0.10 -7.91
CA ASP A 113 14.99 0.49 -8.83
C ASP A 113 14.53 1.87 -9.32
N TYR A 114 14.49 2.83 -8.39
CA TYR A 114 14.16 4.22 -8.64
C TYR A 114 14.81 5.16 -7.62
N GLU A 115 15.07 6.41 -8.01
CA GLU A 115 15.49 7.47 -7.12
C GLU A 115 14.29 8.25 -6.56
N LEU A 116 14.34 8.62 -5.29
CA LEU A 116 13.39 9.57 -4.71
C LEU A 116 13.88 10.99 -5.01
N ILE A 117 13.11 11.75 -5.80
CA ILE A 117 13.59 13.05 -6.31
C ILE A 117 13.21 14.18 -5.36
N LYS A 118 11.91 14.38 -5.10
CA LYS A 118 11.42 15.43 -4.18
C LYS A 118 9.93 15.31 -3.89
N LEU A 119 9.49 16.04 -2.87
CA LEU A 119 8.10 16.44 -2.69
C LEU A 119 7.91 17.91 -3.12
N GLU A 120 6.80 18.20 -3.78
CA GLU A 120 6.30 19.57 -3.95
C GLU A 120 4.98 19.73 -3.20
N LYS A 121 4.81 20.88 -2.55
CA LYS A 121 3.59 21.29 -1.88
C LYS A 121 3.03 22.54 -2.56
N LEU A 122 1.75 22.51 -2.92
CA LEU A 122 1.00 23.66 -3.40
C LEU A 122 -0.37 23.71 -2.72
N LYS A 123 -0.51 24.57 -1.71
CA LYS A 123 -1.72 24.68 -0.87
C LYS A 123 -2.03 23.36 -0.15
N ASP A 124 -3.11 22.70 -0.57
CA ASP A 124 -3.70 21.44 -0.09
C ASP A 124 -3.36 20.26 -1.00
N LYS A 125 -2.40 20.46 -1.92
CA LYS A 125 -1.97 19.45 -2.89
C LYS A 125 -0.49 19.16 -2.75
N GLY A 126 -0.14 17.89 -2.84
CA GLY A 126 1.24 17.43 -2.88
C GLY A 126 1.53 16.62 -4.13
N THR A 127 2.79 16.65 -4.55
CA THR A 127 3.32 15.81 -5.63
C THR A 127 4.62 15.18 -5.18
N LEU A 128 4.67 13.84 -5.17
CA LEU A 128 5.90 13.08 -4.98
C LEU A 128 6.51 12.77 -6.34
N PHE A 129 7.76 13.17 -6.55
CA PHE A 129 8.53 12.86 -7.75
C PHE A 129 9.57 11.76 -7.49
N PHE A 130 9.67 10.82 -8.42
CA PHE A 130 10.64 9.73 -8.41
C PHE A 130 11.14 9.44 -9.84
N ASP A 131 12.32 8.83 -9.96
CA ASP A 131 12.95 8.51 -11.25
C ASP A 131 13.29 7.03 -11.35
N PRO A 132 12.53 6.22 -12.12
CA PRO A 132 12.87 4.82 -12.35
C PRO A 132 14.23 4.65 -13.05
N GLY A 133 15.12 3.84 -12.47
CA GLY A 133 16.41 3.49 -13.06
C GLY A 133 16.28 2.52 -14.24
N GLY A 134 15.29 1.61 -14.17
CA GLY A 134 14.98 0.65 -15.21
C GLY A 134 13.67 -0.09 -14.94
N PHE A 135 13.08 -0.67 -15.98
CA PHE A 135 11.88 -1.51 -15.83
C PHE A 135 12.27 -2.99 -15.73
N PRO A 136 11.73 -3.75 -14.74
CA PRO A 136 10.76 -3.35 -13.72
C PRO A 136 11.41 -2.61 -12.52
N PHE A 137 10.80 -1.51 -12.06
CA PHE A 137 11.34 -0.69 -10.96
C PHE A 137 10.76 -1.01 -9.57
N GLY A 138 9.83 -1.96 -9.47
CA GLY A 138 9.19 -2.34 -8.19
C GLY A 138 7.80 -1.73 -7.95
N GLY A 139 7.28 -0.92 -8.88
CA GLY A 139 5.93 -0.36 -8.81
C GLY A 139 5.82 0.86 -7.89
N THR A 140 4.60 1.34 -7.70
CA THR A 140 4.31 2.57 -6.91
C THR A 140 3.58 2.28 -5.61
N GLU A 141 3.15 1.04 -5.38
CA GLU A 141 2.29 0.62 -4.29
C GLU A 141 2.85 1.01 -2.92
N ALA A 142 4.16 0.79 -2.68
CA ALA A 142 4.79 1.13 -1.41
C ALA A 142 4.83 2.66 -1.16
N LEU A 143 5.07 3.46 -2.20
CA LEU A 143 5.02 4.93 -2.12
C LEU A 143 3.59 5.40 -1.83
N VAL A 144 2.60 4.80 -2.47
CA VAL A 144 1.18 5.14 -2.28
C VAL A 144 0.69 4.72 -0.89
N GLN A 145 1.12 3.56 -0.36
CA GLN A 145 0.87 3.16 1.03
C GLN A 145 1.46 4.17 2.03
N LEU A 146 2.68 4.63 1.78
CA LEU A 146 3.31 5.62 2.64
C LEU A 146 2.55 6.95 2.62
N ILE A 147 2.23 7.48 1.44
CA ILE A 147 1.45 8.73 1.27
C ILE A 147 0.14 8.65 2.05
N GLU A 148 -0.63 7.58 1.87
CA GLU A 148 -1.96 7.43 2.49
C GLU A 148 -1.92 7.16 4.00
N SER A 149 -0.84 6.55 4.53
CA SER A 149 -0.69 6.36 5.97
C SER A 149 -0.72 7.69 6.76
N PHE A 150 -0.29 8.78 6.13
CA PHE A 150 -0.36 10.14 6.69
C PHE A 150 -1.72 10.83 6.49
N GLY A 151 -2.73 10.11 6.00
CA GLY A 151 -4.08 10.62 5.75
C GLY A 151 -4.21 11.41 4.45
N ASN A 152 -3.18 11.43 3.60
CA ASN A 152 -3.24 12.03 2.28
C ASN A 152 -4.06 11.13 1.35
N LYS A 153 -4.69 11.70 0.32
CA LYS A 153 -5.48 10.97 -0.66
C LYS A 153 -4.81 11.03 -2.01
N VAL A 154 -4.31 9.90 -2.51
CA VAL A 154 -3.73 9.81 -3.86
C VAL A 154 -4.82 10.06 -4.89
N THR A 155 -4.55 10.98 -5.83
CA THR A 155 -5.48 11.39 -6.89
C THR A 155 -5.01 10.97 -8.27
N TYR A 156 -3.70 10.84 -8.46
CA TYR A 156 -3.10 10.42 -9.73
C TYR A 156 -1.76 9.73 -9.49
N ASP A 157 -1.50 8.69 -10.27
CA ASP A 157 -0.27 7.92 -10.30
C ASP A 157 0.21 7.87 -11.75
N HIS A 158 1.35 8.51 -12.03
CA HIS A 158 1.90 8.60 -13.38
C HIS A 158 2.24 7.25 -13.99
N TRP A 159 2.70 6.29 -13.17
CA TRP A 159 3.01 4.94 -13.66
C TRP A 159 1.76 4.23 -14.20
N HIS A 160 0.61 4.46 -13.56
CA HIS A 160 -0.66 3.88 -13.96
C HIS A 160 -1.49 4.75 -14.91
N GLU A 161 -0.97 5.92 -15.32
CA GLU A 161 -1.65 6.91 -16.16
C GLU A 161 -3.07 7.28 -15.66
N GLY A 162 -3.25 7.36 -14.35
CA GLY A 162 -4.58 7.60 -13.77
C GLY A 162 -4.62 7.48 -12.25
N PRO A 163 -5.82 7.42 -11.65
CA PRO A 163 -5.95 7.14 -10.22
C PRO A 163 -5.29 5.80 -9.88
N HIS A 164 -4.57 5.75 -8.76
CA HIS A 164 -3.98 4.50 -8.29
C HIS A 164 -5.07 3.44 -8.09
N ILE A 165 -4.91 2.27 -8.72
CA ILE A 165 -5.92 1.22 -8.71
C ILE A 165 -5.69 0.33 -7.50
N ARG A 166 -6.52 0.48 -6.47
CA ARG A 166 -6.54 -0.44 -5.33
C ARG A 166 -7.52 -1.59 -5.57
N PRO A 167 -7.14 -2.83 -5.22
CA PRO A 167 -8.12 -3.90 -5.14
C PRO A 167 -9.04 -3.65 -3.94
N GLU A 168 -10.35 -3.90 -4.09
CA GLU A 168 -11.36 -3.64 -3.05
C GLU A 168 -11.06 -4.40 -1.75
N ILE A 169 -10.80 -3.69 -0.63
CA ILE A 169 -10.71 -4.33 0.68
C ILE A 169 -12.12 -4.72 1.13
N GLY A 170 -12.36 -6.01 1.36
CA GLY A 170 -13.63 -6.48 1.91
C GLY A 170 -13.53 -7.16 3.27
N TRP A 171 -12.36 -7.15 3.92
CA TRP A 171 -12.20 -7.81 5.21
C TRP A 171 -13.11 -7.19 6.27
N ASP A 172 -14.01 -8.00 6.82
CA ASP A 172 -14.89 -7.66 7.93
C ASP A 172 -14.84 -8.83 8.93
N PHE A 173 -14.27 -8.55 10.10
CA PHE A 173 -14.03 -9.57 11.12
C PHE A 173 -15.33 -10.14 11.68
N GLU A 174 -16.36 -9.32 11.90
CA GLU A 174 -17.62 -9.77 12.50
C GLU A 174 -18.43 -10.63 11.52
N ILE A 175 -18.46 -10.23 10.23
CA ILE A 175 -19.07 -11.04 9.17
C ILE A 175 -18.32 -12.37 9.02
N ALA A 176 -16.99 -12.33 8.97
CA ALA A 176 -16.17 -13.53 8.83
C ALA A 176 -16.36 -14.49 10.02
N LYS A 177 -16.39 -13.95 11.24
CA LYS A 177 -16.61 -14.73 12.46
C LYS A 177 -17.97 -15.42 12.45
N LYS A 178 -19.03 -14.69 12.12
CA LYS A 178 -20.38 -15.26 12.00
C LYS A 178 -20.44 -16.40 10.98
N LEU A 179 -19.82 -16.24 9.80
CA LEU A 179 -19.79 -17.28 8.78
C LEU A 179 -19.06 -18.54 9.25
N VAL A 180 -17.93 -18.36 9.94
CA VAL A 180 -17.15 -19.48 10.52
C VAL A 180 -17.93 -20.19 11.62
N GLU A 181 -18.62 -19.47 12.51
CA GLU A 181 -19.47 -20.03 13.56
C GLU A 181 -20.64 -20.84 12.98
N GLU A 182 -21.18 -20.43 11.83
CA GLU A 182 -22.20 -21.16 11.08
C GLU A 182 -21.64 -22.33 10.24
N GLY A 183 -20.31 -22.51 10.19
CA GLY A 183 -19.66 -23.53 9.35
C GLY A 183 -19.77 -23.27 7.85
N LYS A 184 -19.91 -22.00 7.44
CA LYS A 184 -20.13 -21.59 6.05
C LYS A 184 -18.95 -20.79 5.49
N GLY A 185 -18.66 -20.99 4.21
CA GLY A 185 -17.79 -20.12 3.43
C GLY A 185 -18.57 -18.98 2.78
N VAL A 186 -17.86 -18.06 2.11
CA VAL A 186 -18.53 -17.03 1.30
C VAL A 186 -19.04 -17.61 -0.03
N GLU A 187 -20.18 -17.09 -0.48
CA GLU A 187 -20.83 -17.46 -1.73
C GLU A 187 -20.87 -16.27 -2.70
N ILE A 188 -20.92 -16.54 -4.01
CA ILE A 188 -21.11 -15.50 -5.02
C ILE A 188 -22.58 -15.08 -5.00
N SER A 189 -22.88 -13.87 -4.52
CA SER A 189 -24.22 -13.32 -4.66
C SER A 189 -24.46 -12.88 -6.11
N LYS A 190 -25.54 -13.38 -6.73
CA LYS A 190 -25.96 -12.98 -8.09
C LYS A 190 -26.54 -11.55 -8.15
N SER A 191 -26.69 -10.86 -7.02
CA SER A 191 -27.36 -9.57 -6.92
C SER A 191 -26.42 -8.36 -6.85
N ASN A 192 -25.11 -8.55 -6.64
CA ASN A 192 -24.16 -7.44 -6.70
C ASN A 192 -23.71 -7.21 -8.15
N ARG A 193 -24.43 -6.31 -8.83
CA ARG A 193 -24.08 -5.73 -10.14
C ARG A 193 -22.69 -5.05 -10.15
N ALA A 194 -22.05 -4.90 -8.99
CA ALA A 194 -20.67 -4.44 -8.81
C ALA A 194 -19.61 -5.54 -9.07
N LEU A 195 -20.00 -6.82 -9.08
CA LEU A 195 -19.13 -7.95 -9.46
C LEU A 195 -19.29 -8.33 -10.94
N GLN A 196 -19.40 -7.33 -11.82
CA GLN A 196 -18.71 -7.48 -13.09
C GLN A 196 -17.22 -7.40 -12.76
N ILE A 197 -16.67 -8.56 -12.40
CA ILE A 197 -15.24 -8.81 -12.52
C ILE A 197 -14.93 -8.43 -13.95
N ILE A 198 -14.40 -7.22 -14.15
CA ILE A 198 -13.69 -6.92 -15.37
C ILE A 198 -12.60 -7.99 -15.36
N GLU A 199 -12.66 -8.94 -16.28
CA GLU A 199 -11.52 -9.75 -16.67
C GLU A 199 -10.48 -8.79 -17.25
N LYS A 200 -9.93 -7.88 -16.44
CA LYS A 200 -8.70 -7.18 -16.77
C LYS A 200 -7.65 -8.25 -16.61
N LYS A 201 -7.19 -8.71 -17.76
CA LYS A 201 -6.05 -9.57 -17.93
C LYS A 201 -4.84 -8.86 -17.31
N TRP A 202 -4.56 -9.15 -16.04
CA TRP A 202 -3.48 -8.52 -15.27
C TRP A 202 -2.11 -8.64 -15.95
N TRP A 203 -1.95 -9.61 -16.87
CA TRP A 203 -0.74 -9.77 -17.70
C TRP A 203 -0.61 -8.77 -18.84
N GLU A 204 -1.63 -7.96 -19.17
CA GLU A 204 -1.55 -6.96 -20.24
C GLU A 204 -0.91 -5.62 -19.79
N PHE A 205 -0.66 -5.46 -18.48
CA PHE A 205 0.02 -4.30 -17.89
C PHE A 205 1.54 -4.44 -17.83
N TRP A 206 2.08 -5.63 -18.12
CA TRP A 206 3.50 -5.86 -18.32
C TRP A 206 3.78 -5.76 -19.83
N LYS A 207 3.98 -4.55 -20.34
CA LYS A 207 4.53 -4.30 -21.67
C LYS A 207 5.89 -3.65 -21.57
#